data_AF-A0AAD4XGW6-F1
#
_entry.id   AF-A0AAD4XGW6-F1
#
_cell.length_a   1.000
_cell.length_b   1.000
_cell.length_c   1.000
_cell.angle_alpha   90.00
_cell.angle_beta   90.00
_cell.angle_gamma   90.00
#
_symmetry.space_group_name_H-M   'P 1'
#
loop_
_entity.id
_entity.type
_entity.pdbx_description
1 polymer ?
#
loop_
_entity_poly.entity_id
_entity_poly.type
_entity_poly.pdbx_seq_one_letter_code
_entity_poly.pdbx_strand_id
1 'polypeptide(L)'
;MKGKLGAFILVFFLVINSCMGEIEKKCLTITSTKSLKHDYDCAILNFGSSQDQEATVIGNVIYPKMNTKGCKDFNCYFKLKAWYAQNAGASAVLVADYFVEPLPTIILTEYHLRNVSIPSILITKTLGDSIKKALFNDKMVNVKLNWRKSPVYVEYEFWTDINSGCGTKCDKQIEFVHKFKRAAKLLEQKGYTKFTPHYPIWYCPIAFTLTKQCKSQYFSKGYDGKDVVIENLRQLCLFKVANESGTPWVWWDYVTEFGNRCSMKEQKFNKECADQVIQSLGLDIVKIDECMGDDFNADVENPILSAEQDAQLNKGSRGNVTIIPTLVINNKIYKGKLEKGGVLKAICEVLPVNKKPDICSDHEKGQESD
;
A
#
# COMPACT_ATOMS: atom_id res chain seq x y z
N MET A 1 -2.88 31.56 9.64
CA MET A 1 -3.51 30.78 10.73
C MET A 1 -4.83 31.44 11.12
N LYS A 2 -5.97 30.80 10.81
CA LYS A 2 -7.29 31.18 11.33
C LYS A 2 -7.99 29.88 11.75
N GLY A 3 -7.92 29.53 13.03
CA GLY A 3 -8.64 28.37 13.58
C GLY A 3 -10.12 28.72 13.72
N LYS A 4 -11.01 27.92 13.13
CA LYS A 4 -12.46 28.01 13.41
C LYS A 4 -12.79 27.09 14.58
N LEU A 5 -13.41 27.65 15.61
CA LEU A 5 -13.90 26.93 16.79
C LEU A 5 -15.18 26.18 16.41
N GLY A 6 -15.22 24.86 16.56
CA GLY A 6 -16.32 24.01 16.10
C GLY A 6 -16.83 23.01 17.14
N ALA A 7 -18.13 22.68 17.08
CA ALA A 7 -18.80 21.67 17.90
C ALA A 7 -18.85 20.30 17.19
N PHE A 8 -18.68 19.20 17.92
CA PHE A 8 -18.67 17.83 17.37
C PHE A 8 -19.86 17.03 17.90
N ILE A 9 -20.45 16.13 17.10
CA ILE A 9 -21.59 15.28 17.49
C ILE A 9 -21.16 13.79 17.47
N LEU A 10 -21.55 13.00 18.50
CA LEU A 10 -21.23 11.55 18.62
C LEU A 10 -22.46 10.63 18.45
N VAL A 11 -22.35 9.56 17.63
CA VAL A 11 -23.46 8.67 17.21
C VAL A 11 -23.06 7.16 17.12
N PHE A 12 -23.95 6.17 17.39
CA PHE A 12 -23.68 4.70 17.30
C PHE A 12 -24.33 3.98 16.06
N PHE A 13 -23.73 2.91 15.47
CA PHE A 13 -24.33 2.11 14.35
C PHE A 13 -23.77 0.67 14.09
N LEU A 14 -24.56 -0.18 13.40
CA LEU A 14 -24.30 -1.58 12.96
C LEU A 14 -23.81 -1.65 11.49
N VAL A 15 -22.77 -2.43 11.17
CA VAL A 15 -22.15 -2.50 9.82
C VAL A 15 -22.75 -3.63 8.96
N ILE A 16 -23.29 -3.30 7.77
CA ILE A 16 -23.66 -4.26 6.71
C ILE A 16 -23.31 -3.66 5.33
N ASN A 17 -22.32 -4.26 4.63
CA ASN A 17 -21.93 -4.14 3.18
C ASN A 17 -21.16 -2.89 2.65
N SER A 18 -20.47 -3.05 1.48
CA SER A 18 -19.04 -2.68 1.32
C SER A 18 -18.44 -1.81 0.11
N CYS A 19 -17.79 -0.62 0.28
CA CYS A 19 -16.55 0.00 -0.42
C CYS A 19 -15.46 0.91 0.35
N MET A 20 -14.12 0.72 0.21
CA MET A 20 -13.00 1.06 1.18
C MET A 20 -12.91 2.43 1.89
N GLY A 21 -12.43 2.41 3.15
CA GLY A 21 -12.07 3.56 3.98
C GLY A 21 -10.80 3.21 4.75
N GLU A 22 -9.83 4.12 4.75
CA GLU A 22 -8.49 3.85 5.24
C GLU A 22 -8.42 4.05 6.75
N ILE A 23 -7.84 3.07 7.45
CA ILE A 23 -7.56 3.19 8.88
C ILE A 23 -6.34 4.10 8.99
N GLU A 24 -6.54 5.34 9.43
CA GLU A 24 -5.42 6.22 9.74
C GLU A 24 -5.00 6.00 11.20
N LYS A 25 -3.72 5.65 11.39
CA LYS A 25 -3.16 5.58 12.74
C LYS A 25 -3.04 6.99 13.31
N LYS A 26 -3.50 7.19 14.55
CA LYS A 26 -3.38 8.44 15.33
C LYS A 26 -4.01 9.70 14.68
N CYS A 27 -5.13 9.57 13.98
CA CYS A 27 -5.84 10.71 13.38
C CYS A 27 -6.69 11.54 14.35
N LEU A 28 -6.96 11.03 15.56
CA LEU A 28 -7.71 11.72 16.62
C LEU A 28 -6.88 11.87 17.90
N THR A 29 -6.64 13.10 18.35
CA THR A 29 -6.00 13.38 19.63
C THR A 29 -7.02 13.99 20.60
N ILE A 30 -7.20 13.39 21.77
CA ILE A 30 -7.90 14.04 22.88
C ILE A 30 -6.89 14.89 23.65
N THR A 31 -7.16 16.19 23.76
CA THR A 31 -6.22 17.17 24.36
C THR A 31 -6.60 17.59 25.78
N SER A 32 -7.85 17.37 26.19
CA SER A 32 -8.34 17.63 27.55
C SER A 32 -8.58 16.34 28.33
N THR A 33 -8.94 16.45 29.62
CA THR A 33 -9.19 15.32 30.52
C THR A 33 -7.98 14.38 30.66
N LYS A 34 -7.18 14.54 31.72
CA LYS A 34 -5.91 13.79 31.92
C LYS A 34 -6.03 12.27 31.72
N SER A 35 -7.17 11.66 32.10
CA SER A 35 -7.40 10.22 31.95
C SER A 35 -7.67 9.75 30.52
N LEU A 36 -8.03 10.64 29.60
CA LEU A 36 -8.34 10.33 28.19
C LEU A 36 -7.35 10.99 27.22
N LYS A 37 -6.37 11.74 27.73
CA LYS A 37 -5.42 12.48 26.90
C LYS A 37 -4.46 11.51 26.20
N HIS A 38 -4.73 11.18 24.95
CA HIS A 38 -3.92 10.29 24.12
C HIS A 38 -4.21 10.50 22.63
N ASP A 39 -3.36 9.92 21.79
CA ASP A 39 -3.59 9.77 20.36
C ASP A 39 -4.30 8.43 20.10
N TYR A 40 -5.39 8.48 19.37
CA TYR A 40 -6.22 7.32 19.07
C TYR A 40 -6.26 7.05 17.57
N ASP A 41 -6.21 5.77 17.23
CA ASP A 41 -6.51 5.31 15.87
C ASP A 41 -7.98 5.59 15.55
N CYS A 42 -8.23 6.01 14.31
CA CYS A 42 -9.57 6.33 13.84
C CYS A 42 -9.71 5.99 12.35
N ALA A 43 -10.94 5.80 11.86
CA ALA A 43 -11.18 5.57 10.45
C ALA A 43 -11.92 6.77 9.86
N ILE A 44 -11.32 7.40 8.85
CA ILE A 44 -11.92 8.57 8.20
C ILE A 44 -12.90 8.08 7.13
N LEU A 45 -14.11 8.61 7.17
CA LEU A 45 -15.18 8.24 6.26
C LEU A 45 -15.16 9.16 5.03
N ASN A 46 -14.83 8.60 3.86
CA ASN A 46 -14.52 9.35 2.65
C ASN A 46 -15.79 9.82 1.88
N PHE A 47 -16.56 10.76 2.43
CA PHE A 47 -17.81 11.26 1.80
C PHE A 47 -17.80 12.69 1.24
N GLY A 48 -16.76 13.51 1.49
CA GLY A 48 -16.85 14.96 1.33
C GLY A 48 -15.78 15.64 0.48
N SER A 49 -16.15 16.79 -0.12
CA SER A 49 -15.29 17.60 -1.01
C SER A 49 -14.11 18.29 -0.31
N SER A 50 -14.10 18.34 1.03
CA SER A 50 -12.98 18.89 1.82
C SER A 50 -11.76 17.95 1.92
N GLN A 51 -11.84 16.76 1.32
CA GLN A 51 -10.81 15.71 1.43
C GLN A 51 -9.60 15.94 0.52
N ASP A 52 -9.69 16.89 -0.41
CA ASP A 52 -8.55 17.30 -1.24
C ASP A 52 -7.59 18.24 -0.51
N GLN A 53 -7.85 18.58 0.76
CA GLN A 53 -7.02 19.48 1.56
C GLN A 53 -6.65 18.86 2.92
N GLU A 54 -5.35 18.90 3.24
CA GLU A 54 -4.87 18.66 4.61
C GLU A 54 -5.50 19.71 5.52
N ALA A 55 -6.12 19.25 6.60
CA ALA A 55 -6.73 20.15 7.54
C ALA A 55 -6.71 19.59 8.96
N THR A 56 -6.67 20.53 9.89
CA THR A 56 -6.75 20.27 11.32
C THR A 56 -8.02 20.93 11.84
N VAL A 57 -8.86 20.15 12.53
CA VAL A 57 -10.04 20.68 13.22
C VAL A 57 -9.86 20.47 14.71
N ILE A 58 -9.98 21.56 15.47
CA ILE A 58 -9.91 21.55 16.93
C ILE A 58 -11.24 22.02 17.48
N GLY A 59 -11.77 21.30 18.47
CA GLY A 59 -12.92 21.80 19.22
C GLY A 59 -13.46 20.80 20.22
N ASN A 60 -14.68 21.05 20.67
CA ASN A 60 -15.26 20.38 21.84
C ASN A 60 -16.28 19.34 21.41
N VAL A 61 -16.24 18.17 22.05
CA VAL A 61 -17.19 17.09 21.81
C VAL A 61 -18.51 17.36 22.52
N ILE A 62 -19.61 17.28 21.78
CA ILE A 62 -20.97 17.37 22.27
C ILE A 62 -21.66 16.02 22.04
N TYR A 63 -22.26 15.47 23.09
CA TYR A 63 -23.15 14.32 22.98
C TYR A 63 -24.60 14.80 22.92
N PRO A 64 -25.34 14.59 21.82
CA PRO A 64 -26.73 15.03 21.72
C PRO A 64 -27.60 14.39 22.82
N LYS A 65 -28.47 15.18 23.47
CA LYS A 65 -29.44 14.65 24.44
C LYS A 65 -30.60 13.91 23.77
N MET A 66 -30.98 14.33 22.56
CA MET A 66 -31.99 13.70 21.72
C MET A 66 -31.36 13.25 20.41
N ASN A 67 -31.95 12.23 19.78
CA ASN A 67 -31.45 11.66 18.52
C ASN A 67 -29.94 11.30 18.59
N THR A 68 -29.56 10.55 19.62
CA THR A 68 -28.18 10.05 19.82
C THR A 68 -27.70 9.12 18.70
N LYS A 69 -28.62 8.66 17.85
CA LYS A 69 -28.31 7.88 16.64
C LYS A 69 -28.12 8.75 15.39
N GLY A 70 -28.33 10.07 15.47
CA GLY A 70 -28.18 11.00 14.35
C GLY A 70 -29.11 10.73 13.17
N CYS A 71 -30.27 10.08 13.40
CA CYS A 71 -31.17 9.56 12.37
C CYS A 71 -32.62 9.52 12.85
N LYS A 72 -33.56 9.63 11.90
CA LYS A 72 -35.00 9.47 12.19
C LYS A 72 -35.43 8.00 12.31
N ASP A 73 -34.84 7.13 11.50
CA ASP A 73 -35.16 5.69 11.46
C ASP A 73 -34.04 4.81 12.02
N PHE A 74 -34.37 3.56 12.37
CA PHE A 74 -33.46 2.60 13.01
C PHE A 74 -32.30 2.14 12.10
N ASN A 75 -32.51 2.14 10.77
CA ASN A 75 -31.50 1.83 9.76
C ASN A 75 -31.04 3.10 9.06
N CYS A 76 -29.85 3.61 9.39
CA CYS A 76 -29.33 4.83 8.79
C CYS A 76 -27.82 4.81 8.59
N TYR A 77 -27.42 5.19 7.38
CA TYR A 77 -26.03 5.11 6.93
C TYR A 77 -25.17 6.25 7.50
N PHE A 78 -23.86 6.01 7.54
CA PHE A 78 -22.86 6.97 8.02
C PHE A 78 -22.97 8.36 7.36
N LYS A 79 -23.15 8.40 6.04
CA LYS A 79 -23.28 9.66 5.26
C LYS A 79 -24.49 10.49 5.71
N LEU A 80 -25.59 9.83 6.07
CA LEU A 80 -26.80 10.50 6.52
C LEU A 80 -26.62 11.11 7.92
N LYS A 81 -25.94 10.41 8.83
CA LYS A 81 -25.56 10.95 10.16
C LYS A 81 -24.70 12.19 10.03
N ALA A 82 -23.70 12.14 9.15
CA ALA A 82 -22.83 13.27 8.87
C ALA A 82 -23.61 14.46 8.29
N TRP A 83 -24.53 14.22 7.36
CA TRP A 83 -25.39 15.25 6.80
C TRP A 83 -26.29 15.92 7.85
N TYR A 84 -26.92 15.15 8.74
CA TYR A 84 -27.71 15.72 9.84
C TYR A 84 -26.86 16.52 10.82
N ALA A 85 -25.68 16.01 11.19
CA ALA A 85 -24.76 16.71 12.07
C ALA A 85 -24.31 18.05 11.46
N GLN A 86 -23.96 18.06 10.17
CA GLN A 86 -23.62 19.27 9.43
C GLN A 86 -24.74 20.30 9.45
N ASN A 87 -25.97 19.89 9.17
CA ASN A 87 -27.13 20.80 9.19
C ASN A 87 -27.46 21.31 10.60
N ALA A 88 -27.06 20.57 11.63
CA ALA A 88 -27.13 21.02 13.02
C ALA A 88 -25.97 21.95 13.43
N GLY A 89 -25.08 22.32 12.49
CA GLY A 89 -23.96 23.22 12.71
C GLY A 89 -22.69 22.56 13.24
N ALA A 90 -22.61 21.22 13.23
CA ALA A 90 -21.39 20.53 13.62
C ALA A 90 -20.26 20.84 12.62
N SER A 91 -19.04 21.01 13.12
CA SER A 91 -17.85 21.20 12.28
C SER A 91 -17.18 19.89 11.91
N ALA A 92 -17.54 18.81 12.61
CA ALA A 92 -17.07 17.45 12.41
C ALA A 92 -18.03 16.47 13.12
N VAL A 93 -18.03 15.20 12.70
CA VAL A 93 -18.81 14.15 13.36
C VAL A 93 -17.91 12.98 13.78
N LEU A 94 -18.08 12.54 15.02
CA LEU A 94 -17.51 11.29 15.51
C LEU A 94 -18.63 10.25 15.50
N VAL A 95 -18.39 9.08 14.95
CA VAL A 95 -19.32 7.96 15.00
C VAL A 95 -18.63 6.90 15.85
N ALA A 96 -19.23 6.47 16.94
CA ALA A 96 -18.74 5.35 17.73
C ALA A 96 -19.26 4.06 17.15
N ASP A 97 -18.39 3.07 17.06
CA ASP A 97 -18.79 1.70 16.74
C ASP A 97 -19.80 1.19 17.79
N TYR A 98 -20.72 0.35 17.34
CA TYR A 98 -21.68 -0.34 18.21
C TYR A 98 -21.07 -1.58 18.87
N PHE A 99 -20.13 -2.26 18.21
CA PHE A 99 -19.49 -3.47 18.71
C PHE A 99 -18.11 -3.18 19.30
N VAL A 100 -17.68 -4.04 20.24
CA VAL A 100 -16.32 -4.01 20.77
C VAL A 100 -15.43 -4.83 19.84
N GLU A 101 -14.95 -4.20 18.78
CA GLU A 101 -14.08 -4.81 17.78
C GLU A 101 -12.98 -3.83 17.31
N PRO A 102 -11.90 -4.33 16.66
CA PRO A 102 -10.98 -3.46 15.95
C PRO A 102 -11.71 -2.63 14.91
N LEU A 103 -11.28 -1.39 14.67
CA LEU A 103 -11.91 -0.52 13.67
C LEU A 103 -12.00 -1.25 12.33
N PRO A 104 -13.22 -1.46 11.79
CA PRO A 104 -13.36 -2.10 10.50
C PRO A 104 -12.82 -1.17 9.41
N THR A 105 -12.25 -1.75 8.36
CA THR A 105 -12.24 -1.06 7.07
C THR A 105 -13.71 -0.89 6.67
N ILE A 106 -14.18 0.35 6.47
CA ILE A 106 -15.56 0.68 6.05
C ILE A 106 -15.39 1.27 4.67
N ILE A 107 -15.73 0.70 3.55
CA ILE A 107 -16.82 -0.15 3.14
C ILE A 107 -18.19 0.62 2.94
N LEU A 108 -18.20 1.75 2.21
CA LEU A 108 -19.30 2.67 1.83
C LEU A 108 -19.86 2.50 0.39
N THR A 109 -21.02 1.86 0.21
CA THR A 109 -21.57 1.53 -1.12
C THR A 109 -22.51 2.55 -1.76
N GLU A 110 -22.87 3.66 -1.08
CA GLU A 110 -24.06 4.42 -1.49
C GLU A 110 -23.78 5.71 -2.29
N TYR A 111 -24.18 5.65 -3.56
CA TYR A 111 -24.10 6.72 -4.58
C TYR A 111 -25.22 7.77 -4.51
N HIS A 112 -26.11 7.72 -3.51
CA HIS A 112 -27.31 8.56 -3.50
C HIS A 112 -27.45 9.37 -2.20
N LEU A 113 -27.30 10.71 -2.31
CA LEU A 113 -28.38 11.70 -2.14
C LEU A 113 -28.01 13.06 -1.54
N ARG A 114 -26.89 13.26 -0.82
CA ARG A 114 -26.62 14.58 -0.18
C ARG A 114 -25.14 14.91 -0.02
N ASN A 115 -24.79 16.18 -0.23
CA ASN A 115 -23.42 16.67 -0.12
C ASN A 115 -23.03 16.88 1.35
N VAL A 116 -21.93 16.28 1.78
CA VAL A 116 -21.35 16.42 3.13
C VAL A 116 -19.98 17.04 2.97
N SER A 117 -19.71 18.13 3.69
CA SER A 117 -18.46 18.89 3.64
C SER A 117 -17.69 18.87 4.96
N ILE A 118 -18.24 18.25 6.00
CA ILE A 118 -17.57 18.12 7.30
C ILE A 118 -16.83 16.78 7.42
N PRO A 119 -15.66 16.74 8.09
CA PRO A 119 -14.95 15.50 8.35
C PRO A 119 -15.81 14.56 9.21
N SER A 120 -15.81 13.29 8.83
CA SER A 120 -16.61 12.22 9.46
C SER A 120 -15.69 11.07 9.83
N ILE A 121 -15.69 10.67 11.11
CA ILE A 121 -14.70 9.74 11.66
C ILE A 121 -15.41 8.63 12.43
N LEU A 122 -15.07 7.37 12.16
CA LEU A 122 -15.41 6.24 13.02
C LEU A 122 -14.33 6.07 14.11
N ILE A 123 -14.79 5.91 15.35
CA ILE A 123 -13.98 5.56 16.52
C ILE A 123 -14.48 4.27 17.14
N THR A 124 -13.62 3.59 17.91
CA THR A 124 -14.01 2.37 18.62
C THR A 124 -15.14 2.63 19.62
N LYS A 125 -15.95 1.60 19.90
CA LYS A 125 -16.98 1.65 20.94
C LYS A 125 -16.38 2.05 22.30
N THR A 126 -15.23 1.48 22.66
CA THR A 126 -14.56 1.71 23.95
C THR A 126 -14.16 3.18 24.12
N LEU A 127 -13.65 3.82 23.06
CA LEU A 127 -13.34 5.24 23.07
C LEU A 127 -14.60 6.09 23.15
N GLY A 128 -15.62 5.76 22.35
CA GLY A 128 -16.92 6.43 22.36
C GLY A 128 -17.59 6.41 23.74
N ASP A 129 -17.61 5.26 24.40
CA ASP A 129 -18.16 5.10 25.75
C ASP A 129 -17.36 5.91 26.79
N SER A 130 -16.04 5.96 26.65
CA SER A 130 -15.15 6.73 27.53
C SER A 130 -15.39 8.24 27.41
N ILE A 131 -15.51 8.74 26.17
CA ILE A 131 -15.87 10.14 25.89
C ILE A 131 -17.26 10.45 26.45
N LYS A 132 -18.25 9.60 26.17
CA LYS A 132 -19.62 9.73 26.67
C LYS A 132 -19.65 9.80 28.20
N LYS A 133 -18.92 8.92 28.88
CA LYS A 133 -18.81 8.92 30.35
C LYS A 133 -18.15 10.20 30.87
N ALA A 134 -17.12 10.73 30.20
CA ALA A 134 -16.51 12.00 30.59
C ALA A 134 -17.50 13.17 30.47
N LEU A 135 -18.24 13.23 29.36
CA LEU A 135 -19.25 14.27 29.12
C LEU A 135 -20.41 14.21 30.13
N PHE A 136 -20.85 13.01 30.54
CA PHE A 136 -21.86 12.87 31.60
C PHE A 136 -21.40 13.33 32.97
N ASN A 137 -20.09 13.36 33.23
CA ASN A 137 -19.52 13.89 34.47
C ASN A 137 -19.16 15.38 34.34
N ASP A 138 -19.81 16.11 33.43
CA ASP A 138 -19.60 17.52 33.12
C ASP A 138 -18.13 17.89 32.79
N LYS A 139 -17.34 16.92 32.32
CA LYS A 139 -15.97 17.17 31.87
C LYS A 139 -15.98 17.53 30.40
N MET A 140 -15.36 18.67 30.07
CA MET A 140 -15.14 19.05 28.67
C MET A 140 -14.12 18.13 28.01
N VAL A 141 -14.48 17.60 26.84
CA VAL A 141 -13.62 16.77 25.99
C VAL A 141 -13.24 17.57 24.74
N ASN A 142 -11.98 17.97 24.65
CA ASN A 142 -11.43 18.73 23.54
C ASN A 142 -10.66 17.78 22.63
N VAL A 143 -10.99 17.79 21.35
CA VAL A 143 -10.39 16.93 20.34
C VAL A 143 -9.66 17.75 19.29
N LYS A 144 -8.57 17.18 18.79
CA LYS A 144 -7.84 17.64 17.61
C LYS A 144 -7.90 16.51 16.60
N LEU A 145 -8.59 16.75 15.49
CA LEU A 145 -8.54 15.90 14.31
C LEU A 145 -7.44 16.40 13.40
N ASN A 146 -6.57 15.49 12.99
CA ASN A 146 -5.65 15.72 11.88
C ASN A 146 -5.89 14.62 10.87
N TRP A 147 -6.21 15.01 9.65
CA TRP A 147 -6.16 14.09 8.53
C TRP A 147 -5.11 14.59 7.55
N ARG A 148 -4.27 13.68 7.08
CA ARG A 148 -3.34 13.99 6.02
C ARG A 148 -4.03 13.70 4.70
N LYS A 149 -3.51 14.29 3.62
CA LYS A 149 -3.80 13.79 2.28
C LYS A 149 -3.37 12.32 2.28
N SER A 150 -4.32 11.39 2.29
CA SER A 150 -3.98 10.02 1.93
C SER A 150 -3.36 10.08 0.53
N PRO A 151 -2.14 9.56 0.35
CA PRO A 151 -1.51 9.63 -0.94
C PRO A 151 -2.43 8.98 -1.96
N VAL A 152 -2.82 9.73 -3.00
CA VAL A 152 -3.60 9.19 -4.10
C VAL A 152 -2.69 8.46 -5.08
N TYR A 153 -1.84 7.59 -4.55
CA TYR A 153 -1.03 6.68 -5.33
C TYR A 153 -1.43 5.25 -4.99
N VAL A 154 -1.28 4.36 -5.96
CA VAL A 154 -1.45 2.92 -5.76
C VAL A 154 -0.10 2.33 -5.39
N GLU A 155 -0.01 1.70 -4.22
CA GLU A 155 1.16 0.89 -3.89
C GLU A 155 1.01 -0.47 -4.55
N TYR A 156 2.01 -0.88 -5.32
CA TYR A 156 2.02 -2.23 -5.87
C TYR A 156 3.41 -2.85 -5.83
N GLU A 157 3.41 -4.16 -5.60
CA GLU A 157 4.61 -4.97 -5.46
C GLU A 157 4.63 -6.01 -6.59
N PHE A 158 5.81 -6.31 -7.12
CA PHE A 158 6.00 -7.40 -8.06
C PHE A 158 7.01 -8.41 -7.52
N TRP A 159 6.50 -9.58 -7.17
CA TRP A 159 7.26 -10.73 -6.67
C TRP A 159 7.67 -11.60 -7.84
N THR A 160 8.97 -11.71 -8.11
CA THR A 160 9.49 -12.30 -9.34
C THR A 160 10.83 -12.99 -9.15
N ASP A 161 11.26 -13.77 -10.14
CA ASP A 161 12.56 -14.46 -10.22
C ASP A 161 13.23 -14.12 -11.56
N ILE A 162 14.56 -14.04 -11.56
CA ILE A 162 15.42 -13.82 -12.72
C ILE A 162 15.86 -15.18 -13.28
N ASN A 163 14.91 -15.97 -13.78
CA ASN A 163 15.21 -17.23 -14.42
C ASN A 163 14.88 -17.14 -15.92
N SER A 164 15.91 -17.07 -16.76
CA SER A 164 15.76 -17.06 -18.23
C SER A 164 15.77 -18.48 -18.85
N GLY A 165 15.68 -19.53 -18.01
CA GLY A 165 15.88 -20.92 -18.40
C GLY A 165 14.71 -21.88 -18.18
N CYS A 166 13.57 -21.44 -17.62
CA CYS A 166 12.48 -22.36 -17.23
C CYS A 166 11.40 -22.63 -18.30
N GLY A 167 11.63 -22.21 -19.55
CA GLY A 167 10.70 -22.40 -20.68
C GLY A 167 9.51 -21.44 -20.67
N THR A 168 8.38 -21.86 -21.25
CA THR A 168 7.23 -21.00 -21.58
C THR A 168 6.61 -20.24 -20.40
N LYS A 169 6.85 -20.68 -19.15
CA LYS A 169 6.42 -19.94 -17.95
C LYS A 169 7.28 -18.70 -17.70
N CYS A 170 8.60 -18.83 -17.83
CA CYS A 170 9.54 -17.72 -17.70
C CYS A 170 9.39 -16.73 -18.86
N ASP A 171 9.16 -17.24 -20.08
CA ASP A 171 8.94 -16.39 -21.26
C ASP A 171 7.75 -15.44 -21.09
N LYS A 172 6.65 -15.90 -20.48
CA LYS A 172 5.48 -15.07 -20.17
C LYS A 172 5.76 -13.98 -19.15
N GLN A 173 6.60 -14.26 -18.16
CA GLN A 173 6.99 -13.26 -17.15
C GLN A 173 7.87 -12.18 -17.78
N ILE A 174 8.84 -12.59 -18.60
CA ILE A 174 9.68 -11.68 -19.38
C ILE A 174 8.80 -10.81 -20.29
N GLU A 175 7.89 -11.43 -21.05
CA GLU A 175 6.95 -10.73 -21.92
C GLU A 175 6.11 -9.69 -21.16
N PHE A 176 5.61 -10.03 -19.97
CA PHE A 176 4.90 -9.09 -19.12
C PHE A 176 5.76 -7.89 -18.75
N VAL A 177 6.99 -8.11 -18.27
CA VAL A 177 7.93 -7.04 -17.90
C VAL A 177 8.17 -6.11 -19.09
N HIS A 178 8.44 -6.65 -20.28
CA HIS A 178 8.62 -5.85 -21.51
C HIS A 178 7.37 -5.03 -21.85
N LYS A 179 6.19 -5.66 -21.87
CA LYS A 179 4.93 -5.00 -22.27
C LYS A 179 4.45 -3.97 -21.24
N PHE A 180 4.72 -4.21 -19.95
CA PHE A 180 4.25 -3.35 -18.86
C PHE A 180 5.20 -2.20 -18.54
N LYS A 181 6.51 -2.33 -18.83
CA LYS A 181 7.56 -1.32 -18.60
C LYS A 181 7.13 0.11 -18.89
N ARG A 182 6.62 0.40 -20.10
CA ARG A 182 6.22 1.77 -20.48
C ARG A 182 5.11 2.32 -19.59
N ALA A 183 4.13 1.48 -19.25
CA ALA A 183 3.02 1.87 -18.40
C ALA A 183 3.47 2.12 -16.96
N ALA A 184 4.27 1.22 -16.41
CA ALA A 184 4.84 1.34 -15.06
C ALA A 184 5.62 2.64 -14.91
N LYS A 185 6.58 2.90 -15.82
CA LYS A 185 7.38 4.14 -15.81
C LYS A 185 6.50 5.39 -15.85
N LEU A 186 5.48 5.42 -16.71
CA LEU A 186 4.60 6.59 -16.85
C LEU A 186 3.78 6.84 -15.57
N LEU A 187 3.29 5.79 -14.92
CA LEU A 187 2.53 5.90 -13.67
C LEU A 187 3.41 6.35 -12.51
N GLU A 188 4.60 5.78 -12.37
CA GLU A 188 5.56 6.12 -11.32
C GLU A 188 6.08 7.56 -11.48
N GLN A 189 6.49 7.96 -12.69
CA GLN A 189 7.01 9.30 -12.97
C GLN A 189 5.98 10.40 -12.71
N LYS A 190 4.70 10.12 -12.95
CA LYS A 190 3.60 11.05 -12.67
C LYS A 190 3.06 10.94 -11.23
N GLY A 191 3.62 10.07 -10.40
CA GLY A 191 3.27 9.91 -8.99
C GLY A 191 1.91 9.22 -8.74
N TYR A 192 1.38 8.49 -9.72
CA TYR A 192 0.14 7.70 -9.55
C TYR A 192 0.37 6.38 -8.86
N THR A 193 1.60 5.87 -8.88
CA THR A 193 1.95 4.58 -8.30
C THR A 193 3.25 4.64 -7.55
N LYS A 194 3.37 3.80 -6.52
CA LYS A 194 4.61 3.53 -5.82
C LYS A 194 4.90 2.04 -5.96
N PHE A 195 5.91 1.73 -6.76
CA PHE A 195 6.30 0.37 -7.09
C PHE A 195 7.40 -0.13 -6.16
N THR A 196 7.38 -1.42 -5.82
CA THR A 196 8.51 -2.11 -5.17
C THR A 196 8.72 -3.50 -5.80
N PRO A 197 9.91 -3.84 -6.32
CA PRO A 197 10.24 -5.19 -6.74
C PRO A 197 10.60 -6.06 -5.53
N HIS A 198 10.24 -7.34 -5.59
CA HIS A 198 10.60 -8.33 -4.58
C HIS A 198 11.06 -9.63 -5.22
N TYR A 199 11.98 -10.32 -4.55
CA TYR A 199 12.50 -11.62 -4.96
C TYR A 199 12.34 -12.60 -3.80
N PRO A 200 11.62 -13.71 -3.99
CA PRO A 200 11.43 -14.67 -2.92
C PRO A 200 12.76 -15.31 -2.54
N ILE A 201 13.04 -15.37 -1.23
CA ILE A 201 14.26 -15.98 -0.72
C ILE A 201 13.89 -17.26 0.01
N TRP A 202 14.36 -18.37 -0.55
CA TRP A 202 14.16 -19.68 0.05
C TRP A 202 15.14 -19.86 1.21
N TYR A 203 14.65 -19.66 2.42
CA TYR A 203 15.40 -20.01 3.62
C TYR A 203 15.47 -21.52 3.80
N CYS A 204 16.66 -22.01 4.14
CA CYS A 204 16.85 -23.37 4.58
C CYS A 204 17.00 -23.38 6.11
N PRO A 205 16.08 -24.02 6.86
CA PRO A 205 16.21 -24.11 8.30
C PRO A 205 17.55 -24.70 8.73
N ILE A 206 18.15 -24.16 9.79
CA ILE A 206 19.48 -24.57 10.30
C ILE A 206 19.59 -26.11 10.40
N ALA A 207 18.53 -26.77 10.87
CA ALA A 207 18.44 -28.22 11.00
C ALA A 207 18.60 -29.00 9.67
N PHE A 208 18.36 -28.35 8.53
CA PHE A 208 18.41 -28.95 7.20
C PHE A 208 19.55 -28.43 6.32
N THR A 209 20.40 -27.53 6.81
CA THR A 209 21.56 -26.95 6.07
C THR A 209 22.48 -28.01 5.46
N LEU A 210 22.63 -29.15 6.13
CA LEU A 210 23.48 -30.24 5.67
C LEU A 210 22.80 -31.20 4.68
N THR A 211 21.48 -31.10 4.49
CA THR A 211 20.72 -31.99 3.62
C THR A 211 21.03 -31.78 2.15
N LYS A 212 20.88 -32.83 1.34
CA LYS A 212 20.97 -32.71 -0.12
C LYS A 212 19.94 -31.72 -0.65
N GLN A 213 18.69 -31.71 -0.17
CA GLN A 213 17.68 -30.76 -0.67
C GLN A 213 18.09 -29.29 -0.48
N CYS A 214 18.74 -28.97 0.65
CA CYS A 214 19.23 -27.63 0.93
C CYS A 214 20.50 -27.29 0.13
N LYS A 215 21.41 -28.25 -0.04
CA LYS A 215 22.64 -28.09 -0.81
C LYS A 215 22.44 -28.15 -2.33
N SER A 216 21.34 -28.75 -2.80
CA SER A 216 21.06 -29.02 -4.21
C SER A 216 19.83 -28.26 -4.71
N GLN A 217 19.77 -26.95 -4.47
CA GLN A 217 18.98 -26.09 -5.35
C GLN A 217 19.70 -26.01 -6.71
N TYR A 218 19.43 -27.03 -7.54
CA TYR A 218 19.77 -27.09 -8.97
C TYR A 218 19.29 -25.85 -9.70
N PHE A 219 20.02 -25.31 -10.70
CA PHE A 219 19.47 -25.03 -12.04
C PHE A 219 20.53 -24.62 -13.10
N SER A 220 20.36 -25.20 -14.30
CA SER A 220 21.03 -24.91 -15.59
C SER A 220 22.55 -25.20 -15.68
N LYS A 221 23.01 -25.65 -16.86
CA LYS A 221 24.41 -26.05 -17.09
C LYS A 221 25.35 -24.84 -16.90
N GLY A 222 26.03 -24.76 -15.76
CA GLY A 222 27.11 -23.81 -15.51
C GLY A 222 26.84 -22.69 -14.52
N TYR A 223 25.64 -22.62 -13.93
CA TYR A 223 25.26 -21.64 -12.89
C TYR A 223 24.73 -22.35 -11.65
N ASP A 224 24.92 -21.75 -10.48
CA ASP A 224 24.38 -22.23 -9.22
C ASP A 224 23.26 -21.32 -8.68
N GLY A 225 22.57 -21.75 -7.62
CA GLY A 225 21.55 -20.93 -6.97
C GLY A 225 22.13 -19.64 -6.35
N LYS A 226 23.43 -19.62 -6.03
CA LYS A 226 24.11 -18.45 -5.47
C LYS A 226 24.22 -17.35 -6.52
N ASP A 227 24.50 -17.66 -7.77
CA ASP A 227 24.53 -16.69 -8.87
C ASP A 227 23.19 -15.94 -8.99
N VAL A 228 22.08 -16.67 -8.90
CA VAL A 228 20.72 -16.09 -8.94
C VAL A 228 20.47 -15.20 -7.72
N VAL A 229 20.86 -15.64 -6.53
CA VAL A 229 20.71 -14.83 -5.30
C VAL A 229 21.54 -13.55 -5.38
N ILE A 230 22.76 -13.62 -5.91
CA ILE A 230 23.64 -12.45 -6.09
C ILE A 230 23.01 -11.45 -7.07
N GLU A 231 22.44 -11.92 -8.19
CA GLU A 231 21.77 -11.03 -9.14
C GLU A 231 20.44 -10.47 -8.58
N ASN A 232 19.66 -11.26 -7.83
CA ASN A 232 18.48 -10.76 -7.11
C ASN A 232 18.87 -9.64 -6.13
N LEU A 233 19.93 -9.84 -5.35
CA LEU A 233 20.47 -8.84 -4.43
C LEU A 233 20.91 -7.57 -5.17
N ARG A 234 21.58 -7.72 -6.32
CA ARG A 234 21.98 -6.60 -7.18
C ARG A 234 20.76 -5.78 -7.64
N GLN A 235 19.69 -6.44 -8.07
CA GLN A 235 18.47 -5.76 -8.52
C GLN A 235 17.74 -5.03 -7.38
N LEU A 236 17.71 -5.61 -6.18
CA LEU A 236 17.19 -4.97 -4.98
C LEU A 236 18.01 -3.72 -4.60
N CYS A 237 19.34 -3.83 -4.63
CA CYS A 237 20.23 -2.72 -4.36
C CYS A 237 20.13 -1.61 -5.40
N LEU A 238 20.08 -1.98 -6.68
CA LEU A 238 19.85 -1.04 -7.77
C LEU A 238 18.54 -0.28 -7.58
N PHE A 239 17.46 -1.00 -7.25
CA PHE A 239 16.17 -0.36 -6.97
C PHE A 239 16.26 0.57 -5.76
N LYS A 240 16.91 0.16 -4.67
CA LYS A 240 17.10 0.99 -3.48
C LYS A 240 17.84 2.29 -3.79
N VAL A 241 18.98 2.21 -4.47
CA VAL A 241 19.79 3.37 -4.88
C VAL A 241 18.99 4.27 -5.85
N ALA A 242 18.30 3.68 -6.82
CA ALA A 242 17.46 4.41 -7.77
C ALA A 242 16.30 5.13 -7.06
N ASN A 243 15.67 4.48 -6.08
CA ASN A 243 14.58 5.06 -5.29
C ASN A 243 15.07 6.22 -4.41
N GLU A 244 16.24 6.09 -3.76
CA GLU A 244 16.87 7.17 -2.99
C GLU A 244 17.24 8.38 -3.87
N SER A 245 17.60 8.13 -5.14
CA SER A 245 17.85 9.18 -6.13
C SER A 245 16.58 9.78 -6.77
N GLY A 246 15.39 9.27 -6.43
CA GLY A 246 14.11 9.75 -6.95
C GLY A 246 13.74 9.22 -8.34
N THR A 247 14.40 8.17 -8.83
CA THR A 247 14.13 7.55 -10.14
C THR A 247 13.91 6.02 -10.03
N PRO A 248 13.00 5.53 -9.17
CA PRO A 248 12.78 4.09 -8.95
C PRO A 248 12.41 3.31 -10.22
N TRP A 249 11.75 3.98 -11.17
CA TRP A 249 11.33 3.40 -12.44
C TRP A 249 12.47 2.92 -13.36
N VAL A 250 13.74 3.29 -13.06
CA VAL A 250 14.92 2.81 -13.80
C VAL A 250 15.13 1.31 -13.60
N TRP A 251 14.60 0.71 -12.53
CA TRP A 251 14.62 -0.74 -12.35
C TRP A 251 13.99 -1.47 -13.54
N TRP A 252 12.89 -0.95 -14.12
CA TRP A 252 12.27 -1.52 -15.32
C TRP A 252 13.19 -1.49 -16.54
N ASP A 253 14.06 -0.49 -16.65
CA ASP A 253 15.07 -0.44 -17.71
C ASP A 253 16.14 -1.51 -17.47
N TYR A 254 16.66 -1.60 -16.24
CA TYR A 254 17.68 -2.58 -15.88
C TYR A 254 17.22 -4.01 -16.11
N VAL A 255 16.09 -4.44 -15.53
CA VAL A 255 15.65 -5.85 -15.65
C VAL A 255 15.34 -6.26 -17.09
N THR A 256 14.89 -5.30 -17.89
CA THR A 256 14.64 -5.50 -19.32
C THR A 256 15.95 -5.67 -20.11
N GLU A 257 16.90 -4.76 -19.92
CA GLU A 257 18.19 -4.81 -20.62
C GLU A 257 19.04 -6.00 -20.15
N PHE A 258 19.04 -6.29 -18.85
CA PHE A 258 19.70 -7.45 -18.28
C PHE A 258 19.12 -8.75 -18.83
N GLY A 259 17.79 -8.89 -18.87
CA GLY A 259 17.13 -10.06 -19.46
C GLY A 259 17.45 -10.27 -20.94
N ASN A 260 17.65 -9.17 -21.68
CA ASN A 260 18.02 -9.21 -23.10
C ASN A 260 19.50 -9.56 -23.33
N ARG A 261 20.41 -9.02 -22.51
CA ARG A 261 21.87 -9.06 -22.77
C ARG A 261 22.60 -10.14 -21.97
N CYS A 262 22.13 -10.46 -20.77
CA CYS A 262 22.82 -11.29 -19.78
C CYS A 262 22.16 -12.68 -19.66
N SER A 263 22.02 -13.37 -20.80
CA SER A 263 21.37 -14.67 -20.85
C SER A 263 22.21 -15.77 -20.20
N MET A 264 21.57 -16.63 -19.40
CA MET A 264 22.17 -17.86 -18.89
C MET A 264 22.52 -18.83 -20.04
N LYS A 265 21.76 -18.83 -21.14
CA LYS A 265 22.02 -19.68 -22.31
C LYS A 265 23.33 -19.33 -23.01
N GLU A 266 23.70 -18.05 -22.99
CA GLU A 266 24.91 -17.51 -23.60
C GLU A 266 26.09 -17.42 -22.62
N GLN A 267 25.93 -17.95 -21.41
CA GLN A 267 26.93 -17.84 -20.33
C GLN A 267 27.31 -16.38 -19.97
N LYS A 268 26.36 -15.45 -20.12
CA LYS A 268 26.53 -14.02 -19.78
C LYS A 268 25.84 -13.60 -18.50
N PHE A 269 25.33 -14.54 -17.71
CA PHE A 269 24.70 -14.26 -16.42
C PHE A 269 25.78 -14.06 -15.35
N ASN A 270 26.43 -12.90 -15.35
CA ASN A 270 27.56 -12.60 -14.47
C ASN A 270 27.66 -11.10 -14.13
N LYS A 271 28.56 -10.75 -13.19
CA LYS A 271 28.77 -9.36 -12.77
C LYS A 271 29.19 -8.46 -13.93
N GLU A 272 30.06 -8.93 -14.82
CA GLU A 272 30.58 -8.11 -15.93
C GLU A 272 29.45 -7.64 -16.86
N CYS A 273 28.52 -8.54 -17.21
CA CYS A 273 27.35 -8.19 -18.01
C CYS A 273 26.41 -7.25 -17.25
N ALA A 274 26.18 -7.51 -15.96
CA ALA A 274 25.38 -6.63 -15.10
C ALA A 274 25.96 -5.20 -15.06
N ASP A 275 27.26 -5.07 -14.80
CA ASP A 275 27.97 -3.80 -14.72
C ASP A 275 27.88 -3.02 -16.05
N GLN A 276 27.99 -3.70 -17.20
CA GLN A 276 27.80 -3.07 -18.51
C GLN A 276 26.37 -2.52 -18.69
N VAL A 277 25.35 -3.23 -18.22
CA VAL A 277 23.96 -2.75 -18.24
C VAL A 277 23.81 -1.54 -17.32
N ILE A 278 24.32 -1.61 -16.09
CA ILE A 278 24.29 -0.51 -15.11
C ILE A 278 24.94 0.75 -15.70
N GLN A 279 26.12 0.62 -16.30
CA GLN A 279 26.84 1.72 -16.97
C GLN A 279 26.02 2.31 -18.12
N SER A 280 25.40 1.46 -18.95
CA SER A 280 24.58 1.91 -20.08
C SER A 280 23.35 2.71 -19.65
N LEU A 281 22.89 2.52 -18.41
CA LEU A 281 21.78 3.26 -17.80
C LEU A 281 22.24 4.48 -16.99
N GLY A 282 23.54 4.74 -16.92
CA GLY A 282 24.11 5.88 -16.19
C GLY A 282 23.99 5.77 -14.67
N LEU A 283 23.91 4.54 -14.15
CA LEU A 283 23.80 4.27 -12.71
C LEU A 283 25.18 4.14 -12.05
N ASP A 284 25.24 4.48 -10.76
CA ASP A 284 26.46 4.43 -9.97
C ASP A 284 26.73 3.01 -9.46
N ILE A 285 27.64 2.29 -10.13
CA ILE A 285 28.03 0.93 -9.74
C ILE A 285 28.58 0.89 -8.32
N VAL A 286 29.34 1.91 -7.90
CA VAL A 286 30.00 1.91 -6.59
C VAL A 286 28.96 1.88 -5.48
N LYS A 287 27.91 2.70 -5.57
CA LYS A 287 26.80 2.69 -4.59
C LYS A 287 26.01 1.38 -4.58
N ILE A 288 25.89 0.73 -5.73
CA ILE A 288 25.19 -0.56 -5.84
C ILE A 288 26.04 -1.66 -5.18
N ASP A 289 27.34 -1.72 -5.48
CA ASP A 289 28.27 -2.67 -4.89
C ASP A 289 28.38 -2.46 -3.36
N GLU A 290 28.46 -1.21 -2.88
CA GLU A 290 28.40 -0.86 -1.45
C GLU A 290 27.12 -1.35 -0.77
N CYS A 291 25.98 -1.27 -1.46
CA CYS A 291 24.71 -1.78 -0.96
C CYS A 291 24.68 -3.31 -0.87
N MET A 292 25.29 -4.00 -1.83
CA MET A 292 25.36 -5.45 -1.87
C MET A 292 26.28 -6.00 -0.77
N GLY A 293 27.35 -5.26 -0.47
CA GLY A 293 28.42 -5.66 0.46
C GLY A 293 29.50 -6.50 -0.22
N ASP A 294 30.63 -6.67 0.47
CA ASP A 294 31.87 -7.16 -0.14
C ASP A 294 32.09 -8.67 -0.01
N ASP A 295 31.42 -9.36 0.92
CA ASP A 295 31.67 -10.77 1.21
C ASP A 295 30.44 -11.66 1.00
N PHE A 296 30.32 -12.21 -0.21
CA PHE A 296 29.29 -13.20 -0.58
C PHE A 296 29.65 -14.64 -0.15
N ASN A 297 30.76 -14.84 0.56
CA ASN A 297 31.22 -16.15 1.04
C ASN A 297 31.19 -16.24 2.57
N ALA A 298 31.12 -15.12 3.29
CA ALA A 298 30.94 -15.10 4.72
C ALA A 298 29.53 -15.59 5.11
N ASP A 299 29.48 -16.37 6.19
CA ASP A 299 28.23 -16.78 6.85
C ASP A 299 27.71 -15.63 7.73
N VAL A 300 27.37 -14.52 7.07
CA VAL A 300 26.88 -13.28 7.70
C VAL A 300 25.54 -12.92 7.08
N GLU A 301 24.62 -12.48 7.94
CA GLU A 301 23.29 -12.05 7.53
C GLU A 301 23.36 -10.76 6.68
N ASN A 302 22.72 -10.78 5.50
CA ASN A 302 22.56 -9.60 4.67
C ASN A 302 21.20 -8.93 4.96
N PRO A 303 21.17 -7.66 5.40
CA PRO A 303 19.93 -7.01 5.84
C PRO A 303 18.88 -6.85 4.74
N ILE A 304 19.30 -6.76 3.46
CA ILE A 304 18.37 -6.65 2.33
C ILE A 304 17.67 -7.99 2.09
N LEU A 305 18.43 -9.09 2.14
CA LEU A 305 17.87 -10.42 2.03
C LEU A 305 16.95 -10.76 3.22
N SER A 306 17.30 -10.34 4.43
CA SER A 306 16.42 -10.53 5.60
C SER A 306 15.10 -9.73 5.46
N ALA A 307 15.17 -8.50 4.94
CA ALA A 307 13.97 -7.70 4.69
C ALA A 307 13.02 -8.35 3.66
N GLU A 308 13.56 -9.00 2.63
CA GLU A 308 12.76 -9.75 1.65
C GLU A 308 12.05 -10.95 2.28
N GLN A 309 12.72 -11.68 3.19
CA GLN A 309 12.11 -12.79 3.93
C GLN A 309 10.93 -12.31 4.79
N ASP A 310 11.10 -11.20 5.49
CA ASP A 310 10.05 -10.59 6.30
C ASP A 310 8.87 -10.11 5.44
N ALA A 311 9.15 -9.49 4.29
CA ALA A 311 8.13 -9.06 3.33
C ALA A 311 7.34 -10.24 2.74
N GLN A 312 8.00 -11.40 2.57
CA GLN A 312 7.38 -12.61 2.03
C GLN A 312 6.37 -13.22 3.02
N LEU A 313 6.69 -13.21 4.33
CA LEU A 313 5.91 -13.81 5.43
C LEU A 313 4.78 -12.92 5.99
N ASN A 314 4.42 -11.85 5.28
CA ASN A 314 3.47 -10.79 5.69
C ASN A 314 2.52 -11.16 6.84
N LYS A 315 2.73 -10.53 8.01
CA LYS A 315 1.99 -10.73 9.27
C LYS A 315 0.55 -10.17 9.24
N GLY A 316 0.06 -9.71 8.09
CA GLY A 316 -1.25 -9.09 7.90
C GLY A 316 -2.25 -9.97 7.12
N SER A 317 -3.37 -9.36 6.69
CA SER A 317 -4.49 -10.05 6.02
C SER A 317 -4.22 -10.49 4.57
N ARG A 318 -3.08 -10.12 3.98
CA ARG A 318 -2.67 -10.52 2.61
C ARG A 318 -2.37 -12.01 2.53
N GLY A 319 -1.73 -12.56 3.58
CA GLY A 319 -1.07 -13.86 3.56
C GLY A 319 0.32 -13.83 2.90
N ASN A 320 1.00 -14.97 2.97
CA ASN A 320 2.36 -15.15 2.46
C ASN A 320 2.38 -15.21 0.93
N VAL A 321 3.45 -14.68 0.32
CA VAL A 321 3.71 -14.90 -1.11
C VAL A 321 4.50 -16.18 -1.27
N THR A 322 3.83 -17.22 -1.77
CA THR A 322 4.40 -18.57 -1.93
C THR A 322 4.54 -19.01 -3.38
N ILE A 323 3.98 -18.23 -4.31
CA ILE A 323 3.97 -18.50 -5.75
C ILE A 323 4.47 -17.26 -6.47
N ILE A 324 5.31 -17.45 -7.48
CA ILE A 324 5.80 -16.40 -8.38
C ILE A 324 5.51 -16.76 -9.86
N PRO A 325 5.38 -15.76 -10.75
CA PRO A 325 5.30 -14.33 -10.44
C PRO A 325 3.98 -13.97 -9.75
N THR A 326 4.02 -13.02 -8.81
CA THR A 326 2.84 -12.51 -8.09
C THR A 326 2.86 -10.98 -8.04
N LEU A 327 1.74 -10.36 -8.37
CA LEU A 327 1.53 -8.93 -8.18
C LEU A 327 0.68 -8.70 -6.93
N VAL A 328 1.05 -7.73 -6.10
CA VAL A 328 0.24 -7.28 -4.96
C VAL A 328 -0.13 -5.83 -5.20
N ILE A 329 -1.41 -5.49 -5.07
CA ILE A 329 -1.92 -4.12 -5.25
C ILE A 329 -2.60 -3.72 -3.93
N ASN A 330 -2.12 -2.64 -3.29
CA ASN A 330 -2.57 -2.17 -1.97
C ASN A 330 -2.73 -3.32 -0.96
N ASN A 331 -1.66 -4.09 -0.77
CA ASN A 331 -1.58 -5.24 0.15
C ASN A 331 -2.60 -6.37 -0.14
N LYS A 332 -3.08 -6.50 -1.38
CA LYS A 332 -3.92 -7.62 -1.84
C LYS A 332 -3.29 -8.32 -3.03
N ILE A 333 -3.22 -9.65 -2.98
CA ILE A 333 -2.72 -10.46 -4.08
C ILE A 333 -3.65 -10.31 -5.29
N TYR A 334 -3.09 -9.92 -6.43
CA TYR A 334 -3.78 -9.87 -7.70
C TYR A 334 -4.02 -11.30 -8.21
N LYS A 335 -5.28 -11.63 -8.50
CA LYS A 335 -5.70 -12.96 -8.96
C LYS A 335 -5.91 -13.08 -10.47
N GLY A 336 -5.79 -11.98 -11.20
CA GLY A 336 -5.98 -11.97 -12.64
C GLY A 336 -4.76 -12.48 -13.39
N LYS A 337 -4.87 -12.55 -14.72
CA LYS A 337 -3.77 -12.93 -15.60
C LYS A 337 -2.71 -11.82 -15.62
N LEU A 338 -1.44 -12.18 -15.52
CA LEU A 338 -0.31 -11.25 -15.52
C LEU A 338 -0.07 -10.72 -16.95
N GLU A 339 -0.89 -9.76 -17.38
CA GLU A 339 -0.82 -9.10 -18.68
C GLU A 339 -1.02 -7.60 -18.51
N LYS A 340 -0.43 -6.80 -19.41
CA LYS A 340 -0.48 -5.33 -19.38
C LYS A 340 -1.89 -4.79 -19.15
N GLY A 341 -2.87 -5.25 -19.94
CA GLY A 341 -4.26 -4.77 -19.86
C GLY A 341 -4.94 -5.12 -18.54
N GLY A 342 -4.79 -6.37 -18.08
CA GLY A 342 -5.41 -6.85 -16.83
C GLY A 342 -4.83 -6.18 -15.60
N VAL A 343 -3.51 -5.99 -15.55
CA VAL A 343 -2.82 -5.32 -14.44
C VAL A 343 -3.15 -3.83 -14.41
N LEU A 344 -3.11 -3.17 -15.57
CA LEU A 344 -3.37 -1.73 -15.62
C LEU A 344 -4.82 -1.41 -15.28
N LYS A 345 -5.78 -2.22 -15.73
CA LYS A 345 -7.17 -2.13 -15.28
C LYS A 345 -7.27 -2.20 -13.75
N ALA A 346 -6.62 -3.18 -13.13
CA ALA A 346 -6.67 -3.34 -11.68
C ALA A 346 -6.05 -2.14 -10.93
N ILE A 347 -4.94 -1.58 -11.40
CA ILE A 347 -4.34 -0.36 -10.83
C ILE A 347 -5.29 0.83 -10.99
N CYS A 348 -5.85 1.01 -12.19
CA CYS A 348 -6.75 2.12 -12.51
C CYS A 348 -8.10 2.06 -11.80
N GLU A 349 -8.58 0.88 -11.40
CA GLU A 349 -9.80 0.72 -10.60
C GLU A 349 -9.64 1.20 -9.16
N VAL A 350 -8.40 1.20 -8.64
CA VAL A 350 -8.08 1.67 -7.30
C VAL A 350 -7.95 3.20 -7.25
N LEU A 351 -7.60 3.84 -8.36
CA LEU A 351 -7.47 5.30 -8.45
C LEU A 351 -8.84 6.00 -8.45
N PRO A 352 -8.98 7.14 -7.73
CA PRO A 352 -10.21 7.96 -7.77
C PRO A 352 -10.56 8.43 -9.17
N VAL A 353 -11.86 8.48 -9.49
CA VAL A 353 -12.39 8.81 -10.83
C VAL A 353 -11.81 10.11 -11.40
N ASN A 354 -11.66 11.14 -10.57
CA ASN A 354 -11.14 12.46 -10.96
C ASN A 354 -9.60 12.55 -11.03
N LYS A 355 -8.90 11.46 -10.71
CA LYS A 355 -7.42 11.37 -10.67
C LYS A 355 -6.88 10.23 -11.52
N LYS A 356 -7.71 9.62 -12.39
CA LYS A 356 -7.25 8.59 -13.33
C LYS A 356 -6.44 9.25 -14.46
N PRO A 357 -5.21 8.78 -14.73
CA PRO A 357 -4.44 9.22 -15.90
C PRO A 357 -5.07 8.73 -17.21
N ASP A 358 -4.76 9.40 -18.31
CA ASP A 358 -5.24 9.04 -19.67
C ASP A 358 -4.97 7.57 -20.04
N ILE A 359 -3.83 7.03 -19.56
CA ILE A 359 -3.47 5.62 -19.78
C ILE A 359 -4.52 4.65 -19.22
N CYS A 360 -5.33 5.07 -18.23
CA CYS A 360 -6.45 4.27 -17.72
C CYS A 360 -7.65 4.25 -18.67
N SER A 361 -7.81 5.26 -19.53
CA SER A 361 -8.87 5.34 -20.54
C SER A 361 -8.52 4.61 -21.83
N ASP A 362 -7.22 4.49 -22.13
CA ASP A 362 -6.73 3.73 -23.31
C ASP A 362 -7.02 2.22 -23.21
N HIS A 363 -7.31 1.69 -22.02
CA HIS A 363 -7.71 0.29 -21.84
C HIS A 363 -9.13 -0.03 -22.31
N GLU A 364 -10.02 0.95 -22.29
CA GLU A 364 -11.41 0.75 -22.73
C GLU A 364 -11.51 0.75 -24.27
N LYS A 365 -10.46 1.19 -24.97
CA LYS A 365 -10.42 1.31 -26.44
C LYS A 365 -9.48 0.33 -27.16
N GLY A 366 -8.80 -0.56 -26.43
CA GLY A 366 -7.73 -1.39 -26.97
C GLY A 366 -7.91 -2.90 -26.77
N GLN A 367 -8.98 -3.47 -27.34
CA GLN A 367 -8.79 -4.69 -28.13
C GLN A 367 -8.15 -4.20 -29.45
N GLU A 368 -7.01 -4.76 -29.82
CA GLU A 368 -6.24 -4.46 -31.06
C GLU A 368 -5.50 -3.11 -31.09
N SER A 369 -4.24 -3.13 -30.63
CA SER A 369 -3.14 -2.56 -31.40
C SER A 369 -1.84 -3.17 -30.88
N ASP A 370 -1.26 -4.01 -31.74
CA ASP A 370 -0.06 -4.81 -31.55
C ASP A 370 1.20 -3.99 -31.21
#